data_AF-A0A7X9PFL5-F1
#
_entry.id   AF-A0A7X9PFL5-F1
#
_cell.length_a   1.000
_cell.length_b   1.000
_cell.length_c   1.000
_cell.angle_alpha   90.00
_cell.angle_beta   90.00
_cell.angle_gamma   90.00
#
_symmetry.space_group_name_H-M   'P 1'
#
loop_
_entity.id
_entity.type
_entity.pdbx_description
1 polymer ?
#
loop_
_entity_poly.entity_id
_entity_poly.type
_entity_poly.pdbx_seq_one_letter_code
_entity_poly.pdbx_strand_id
1 'polypeptide(L)'
;MDESKTRFKSELYDALYETADSILKKYDPCKFKSGTCKTRGNCCEGCKYLSKNGCTVKALSCKLWLCDDVRRSCPECAAALDSLCSVSQKFNLYGFRMRKEDII
;
A
#
# COMPACT_ATOMS: atom_id res chain seq x y z
N MET A 1 4.00 14.87 -23.09
CA MET A 1 3.91 13.61 -22.32
C MET A 1 2.92 12.72 -23.04
N ASP A 2 3.27 11.46 -23.25
CA ASP A 2 2.43 10.47 -23.95
C ASP A 2 1.28 10.03 -23.03
N GLU A 3 0.06 10.47 -23.34
CA GLU A 3 -1.16 10.19 -22.55
C GLU A 3 -1.37 8.68 -22.31
N SER A 4 -0.91 7.83 -23.24
CA SER A 4 -1.01 6.38 -23.13
C SER A 4 -0.15 5.83 -21.98
N LYS A 5 1.03 6.42 -21.74
CA LYS A 5 1.93 6.01 -20.65
C LYS A 5 1.40 6.40 -19.28
N THR A 6 0.83 7.61 -19.16
CA THR A 6 0.21 8.09 -17.93
C THR A 6 -1.01 7.24 -17.58
N ARG A 7 -1.86 6.93 -18.57
CA ARG A 7 -3.03 6.06 -18.39
C ARG A 7 -2.63 4.66 -17.94
N PHE A 8 -1.66 4.03 -18.61
CA PHE A 8 -1.17 2.71 -18.22
C PHE A 8 -0.66 2.67 -16.77
N LYS A 9 0.16 3.64 -16.36
CA LYS A 9 0.64 3.73 -14.97
C LYS A 9 -0.50 3.90 -13.97
N SER A 10 -1.50 4.70 -14.32
CA SER A 10 -2.67 4.95 -13.50
C SER A 10 -3.48 3.67 -13.26
N GLU A 11 -3.74 2.90 -14.32
CA GLU A 11 -4.45 1.62 -14.26
C GLU A 11 -3.63 0.57 -13.48
N LEU A 12 -2.32 0.49 -13.73
CA LEU A 12 -1.42 -0.42 -13.00
C LEU A 12 -1.36 -0.09 -11.51
N TYR A 13 -1.33 1.20 -11.15
CA TYR A 13 -1.35 1.63 -9.75
C TYR A 13 -2.62 1.16 -9.03
N ASP A 14 -3.78 1.35 -9.65
CA ASP A 14 -5.06 0.92 -9.07
C ASP A 14 -5.12 -0.60 -8.92
N ALA A 15 -4.69 -1.34 -9.96
CA ALA A 15 -4.64 -2.80 -9.92
C ALA A 15 -3.73 -3.33 -8.80
N LEU A 16 -2.53 -2.75 -8.64
CA LEU A 16 -1.62 -3.09 -7.54
C LEU A 16 -2.25 -2.78 -6.18
N TYR A 17 -2.91 -1.62 -6.05
CA TYR A 17 -3.54 -1.19 -4.81
C TYR A 17 -4.69 -2.14 -4.41
N GLU A 18 -5.57 -2.48 -5.33
CA GLU A 18 -6.71 -3.38 -5.10
C GLU A 18 -6.27 -4.81 -4.81
N THR A 19 -5.23 -5.28 -5.51
CA THR A 19 -4.65 -6.61 -5.24
C THR A 19 -4.03 -6.66 -3.85
N ALA A 20 -3.26 -5.65 -3.46
CA ALA A 20 -2.67 -5.57 -2.13
C ALA A 20 -3.74 -5.49 -1.03
N ASP A 21 -4.81 -4.70 -1.25
CA ASP A 21 -5.94 -4.62 -0.32
C ASP A 21 -6.65 -5.96 -0.15
N SER A 22 -6.83 -6.71 -1.24
CA SER A 22 -7.43 -8.05 -1.22
C SER A 22 -6.57 -9.07 -0.47
N ILE A 23 -5.24 -9.03 -0.67
CA ILE A 23 -4.29 -9.85 0.09
C ILE A 23 -4.38 -9.54 1.58
N LEU A 24 -4.32 -8.25 1.95
CA LEU A 24 -4.40 -7.83 3.34
C LEU A 24 -5.72 -8.23 4.00
N LYS A 25 -6.85 -8.15 3.28
CA LYS A 25 -8.16 -8.63 3.76
C LYS A 25 -8.21 -10.15 3.94
N LYS A 26 -7.58 -10.90 3.04
CA LYS A 26 -7.55 -12.38 3.09
C LYS A 26 -6.76 -12.89 4.29
N TYR A 27 -5.56 -12.37 4.51
CA TYR A 27 -4.68 -12.84 5.59
C TYR A 27 -4.92 -12.13 6.93
N ASP A 28 -5.57 -10.97 6.90
CA ASP A 28 -5.82 -10.08 8.05
C ASP A 28 -4.61 -9.92 8.99
N PRO A 29 -3.39 -9.66 8.47
CA PRO A 29 -2.15 -9.88 9.21
C PRO A 29 -1.98 -8.92 10.40
N CYS A 30 -2.68 -7.78 10.40
CA CYS A 30 -2.65 -6.79 11.47
C CYS A 30 -4.00 -6.58 12.17
N LYS A 31 -5.01 -7.45 11.93
CA LYS A 31 -6.43 -7.13 12.22
C LYS A 31 -6.83 -5.81 11.54
N PHE A 32 -6.47 -5.68 10.26
CA PHE A 32 -6.52 -4.46 9.48
C PHE A 32 -7.98 -4.01 9.30
N LYS A 33 -8.35 -2.89 9.93
CA LYS A 33 -9.56 -2.14 9.55
C LYS A 33 -9.13 -0.88 8.79
N SER A 34 -9.59 -0.75 7.55
CA SER A 34 -9.53 0.50 6.76
C SER A 34 -8.13 1.14 6.63
N GLY A 35 -7.09 0.33 6.44
CA GLY A 35 -5.72 0.86 6.23
C GLY A 35 -5.02 1.36 7.50
N THR A 36 -5.57 1.11 8.68
CA THR A 36 -4.92 1.36 9.97
C THR A 36 -4.54 0.05 10.64
N CYS A 37 -3.26 -0.09 11.00
CA CYS A 37 -2.80 -1.13 11.92
C CYS A 37 -3.44 -0.92 13.29
N LYS A 38 -3.79 -2.02 13.99
CA LYS A 38 -4.46 -1.96 15.30
C LYS A 38 -3.66 -1.15 16.34
N THR A 39 -2.34 -1.15 16.24
CA THR A 39 -1.46 -0.17 16.89
C THR A 39 -1.48 1.15 16.09
N ARG A 40 -2.57 1.91 16.26
CA ARG A 40 -2.76 3.25 15.65
C ARG A 40 -1.56 4.18 15.82
N GLY A 41 -0.74 3.95 16.85
CA GLY A 41 0.46 4.72 17.16
C GLY A 41 1.56 4.62 16.11
N ASN A 42 1.98 3.42 15.68
CA ASN A 42 3.33 3.28 15.12
C ASN A 42 3.40 3.36 13.58
N CYS A 43 2.41 2.82 12.86
CA CYS A 43 2.51 2.66 11.39
C CYS A 43 2.18 3.94 10.62
N CYS A 44 1.26 4.75 11.14
CA CYS A 44 0.74 5.94 10.47
C CYS A 44 1.13 7.23 11.20
N GLU A 45 1.95 7.15 12.26
CA GLU A 45 2.40 8.32 13.02
C GLU A 45 3.02 9.38 12.11
N GLY A 46 2.66 10.64 12.36
CA GLY A 46 3.16 11.79 11.60
C GLY A 46 2.73 11.82 10.13
N CYS A 47 1.88 10.91 9.65
CA CYS A 47 1.43 10.93 8.27
C CYS A 47 0.41 12.06 8.05
N LYS A 48 0.71 13.01 7.15
CA LYS A 48 -0.17 14.14 6.81
C LYS A 48 -1.54 13.73 6.23
N TYR A 49 -1.66 12.49 5.75
CA TYR A 49 -2.89 11.93 5.20
C TYR A 49 -3.68 11.07 6.21
N LEU A 50 -3.20 10.95 7.46
CA LEU A 50 -3.95 10.28 8.53
C LEU A 50 -4.95 11.25 9.16
N SER A 51 -6.23 10.93 9.07
CA SER A 51 -7.32 11.65 9.73
C SER A 51 -7.92 10.84 10.88
N LYS A 52 -8.84 11.45 11.64
CA LYS A 52 -9.64 10.76 12.67
C LYS A 52 -10.43 9.54 12.13
N ASN A 53 -10.72 9.52 10.82
CA ASN A 53 -11.47 8.48 10.14
C ASN A 53 -10.56 7.49 9.36
N GLY A 54 -9.24 7.58 9.51
CA GLY A 54 -8.27 6.78 8.77
C GLY A 54 -7.56 7.53 7.66
N CYS A 55 -6.91 6.79 6.77
CA CYS A 55 -6.14 7.35 5.65
C CYS A 55 -7.07 8.00 4.62
N THR A 56 -6.78 9.25 4.24
CA THR A 56 -7.61 10.03 3.31
C THR A 56 -7.21 9.88 1.85
N VAL A 57 -6.12 9.17 1.57
CA VAL A 57 -5.61 8.94 0.21
C VAL A 57 -5.35 7.46 -0.05
N LYS A 58 -5.37 7.06 -1.32
CA LYS A 58 -4.83 5.77 -1.75
C LYS A 58 -3.31 5.88 -1.84
N ALA A 59 -2.61 5.37 -0.83
CA ALA A 59 -1.15 5.28 -0.82
C ALA A 59 -0.72 3.82 -0.98
N LEU A 60 -0.21 3.45 -2.16
CA LEU A 60 0.20 2.09 -2.51
C LEU A 60 1.28 1.55 -1.57
N SER A 61 2.33 2.33 -1.26
CA SER A 61 3.37 1.93 -0.31
C SER A 61 2.80 1.47 1.03
N CYS A 62 1.77 2.14 1.54
CA CYS A 62 1.15 1.80 2.81
C CYS A 62 0.43 0.43 2.79
N LYS A 63 0.01 -0.05 1.60
CA LYS A 63 -0.61 -1.37 1.42
C LYS A 63 0.40 -2.48 1.16
N LEU A 64 1.55 -2.12 0.59
CA LEU A 64 2.63 -3.05 0.30
C LEU A 64 3.61 -3.24 1.46
N TRP A 65 3.49 -2.44 2.51
CA TRP A 65 4.38 -2.45 3.65
C TRP A 65 3.77 -3.18 4.86
N LEU A 66 4.55 -4.08 5.45
CA LEU A 66 4.27 -4.76 6.72
C LEU A 66 5.46 -4.54 7.66
N CYS A 67 5.20 -4.37 8.96
CA CYS A 67 6.28 -4.31 9.95
C CYS A 67 6.92 -5.70 10.17
N ASP A 68 8.16 -5.72 10.65
CA ASP A 68 8.95 -6.96 10.77
C ASP A 68 8.27 -8.03 11.62
N ASP A 69 7.62 -7.64 12.72
CA ASP A 69 6.87 -8.58 13.55
C ASP A 69 5.75 -9.28 12.78
N VAL A 70 5.01 -8.51 11.97
CA VAL A 70 3.91 -9.04 11.15
C VAL A 70 4.44 -9.87 9.99
N ARG A 71 5.56 -9.46 9.38
CA ARG A 71 6.23 -10.25 8.33
C ARG A 71 6.67 -11.60 8.86
N ARG A 72 7.17 -11.66 10.10
CA ARG A 72 7.54 -12.92 10.77
C ARG A 72 6.33 -13.79 11.12
N SER A 73 5.24 -13.19 11.58
CA SER A 73 4.02 -13.94 11.95
C SER A 73 3.14 -14.34 10.76
N CYS A 74 3.27 -13.66 9.62
CA CYS A 74 2.49 -13.92 8.41
C CYS A 74 3.38 -13.91 7.15
N PRO A 75 4.30 -14.87 7.02
CA PRO A 75 5.29 -14.88 5.94
C PRO A 75 4.66 -15.03 4.55
N GLU A 76 3.53 -15.74 4.43
CA GLU A 76 2.82 -15.89 3.15
C GLU A 76 2.22 -14.57 2.65
N CYS A 77 1.68 -13.76 3.56
CA CYS A 77 1.19 -12.42 3.22
C CYS A 77 2.34 -11.52 2.81
N ALA A 78 3.46 -11.56 3.55
CA ALA A 78 4.67 -10.81 3.23
C ALA A 78 5.19 -11.16 1.83
N ALA A 79 5.34 -12.44 1.51
CA ALA A 79 5.80 -12.89 0.20
C ALA A 79 4.87 -12.45 -0.95
N ALA A 80 3.56 -12.48 -0.72
CA ALA A 80 2.58 -12.01 -1.71
C ALA A 80 2.69 -10.49 -1.95
N LEU A 81 2.86 -9.69 -0.90
CA LEU A 81 3.04 -8.24 -1.02
C LEU A 81 4.40 -7.85 -1.58
N ASP A 82 5.48 -8.58 -1.28
CA ASP A 82 6.82 -8.34 -1.81
C ASP A 82 6.87 -8.49 -3.34
N SER A 83 6.09 -9.42 -3.88
CA SER A 83 5.94 -9.60 -5.33
C SER A 83 5.33 -8.35 -5.97
N LEU A 84 4.29 -7.78 -5.36
CA LEU A 84 3.68 -6.52 -5.81
C LEU A 84 4.60 -5.31 -5.61
N CYS A 85 5.36 -5.29 -4.51
CA CYS A 85 6.37 -4.28 -4.23
C CYS A 85 7.42 -4.22 -5.34
N SER A 86 7.94 -5.37 -5.77
CA SER A 86 8.90 -5.49 -6.88
C SER A 86 8.34 -4.91 -8.19
N VAL A 87 7.07 -5.20 -8.51
CA VAL A 87 6.40 -4.62 -9.67
C VAL A 87 6.26 -3.09 -9.52
N SER A 88 5.79 -2.62 -8.37
CA SER A 88 5.63 -1.18 -8.13
C SER A 88 6.94 -0.40 -8.26
N GLN A 89 8.06 -0.97 -7.80
CA GLN A 89 9.39 -0.35 -7.93
C GLN A 89 9.85 -0.30 -9.39
N LYS A 90 9.66 -1.41 -10.14
CA LYS A 90 10.02 -1.49 -11.57
C LYS A 90 9.35 -0.40 -12.41
N PHE A 91 8.12 -0.01 -12.07
CA PHE A 91 7.36 1.02 -12.78
C PHE A 91 7.40 2.41 -12.12
N ASN A 92 8.22 2.59 -11.08
CA ASN A 92 8.33 3.83 -10.28
C ASN A 92 6.99 4.28 -9.64
N LEU A 93 6.22 3.34 -9.11
CA LEU A 93 4.89 3.56 -8.51
C LEU A 93 4.87 3.51 -6.98
N TYR A 94 5.98 3.19 -6.32
CA TYR A 94 6.01 2.89 -4.88
C TYR A 94 5.81 4.12 -3.96
N GLY A 95 6.05 5.36 -4.44
CA GLY A 95 5.97 6.64 -3.70
C GLY A 95 5.63 6.57 -2.20
N PHE A 96 6.63 6.73 -1.32
CA PHE A 96 6.48 6.50 0.12
C PHE A 96 5.45 7.44 0.76
N ARG A 97 4.35 6.88 1.25
CA ARG A 97 3.21 7.63 1.82
C ARG A 97 2.67 8.73 0.88
N MET A 98 2.84 8.59 -0.43
CA MET A 98 2.37 9.55 -1.42
C MET A 98 0.99 9.17 -1.96
N ARG A 99 0.20 10.17 -2.36
CA ARG A 99 -1.04 9.93 -3.11
C ARG A 99 -0.69 9.58 -4.56
N LYS A 100 -1.59 8.89 -5.26
CA LYS A 100 -1.41 8.48 -6.66
C LYS A 100 -1.02 9.64 -7.58
N GLU A 101 -1.68 10.78 -7.41
CA GLU A 101 -1.49 11.98 -8.25
C GLU A 101 -0.13 12.67 -8.03
N ASP A 102 0.56 12.38 -6.91
CA ASP A 102 1.90 12.91 -6.67
C ASP A 102 2.99 12.01 -7.34
N ILE A 103 2.61 10.85 -7.89
CA ILE A 103 3.53 9.83 -8.43
C ILE A 103 3.46 9.74 -9.97
N ILE A 104 2.27 9.91 -10.54
CA ILE A 104 1.95 9.61 -11.96
C ILE A 104 1.77 10.88 -12.77
#